data_AF-A0A4Y2KD05-F1
#
_entry.id   AF-A0A4Y2KD05-F1
#
_cell.length_a   1.000
_cell.length_b   1.000
_cell.length_c   1.000
_cell.angle_alpha   90.00
_cell.angle_beta   90.00
_cell.angle_gamma   90.00
#
_symmetry.space_group_name_H-M   'P 1'
#
loop_
_entity.id
_entity.type
_entity.pdbx_description
1 polymer ?
#
loop_
_entity_poly.entity_id
_entity_poly.type
_entity_poly.pdbx_seq_one_letter_code
_entity_poly.pdbx_strand_id
1 'polypeptide(L)'
;MQNLLQAVVPKTKAARVVESFPATAENYPKAIAQLKEIFGRDDLLVQIYVRDLLSMVMKNSASGRKKTDLSALYDELEEKIRALESLGRTQEKYGDFLNPLVISCLPEEKLVAWERSRNMKDASQVEGRSLEKLINFLKQEMKGEDLVELARTGFFYLLPIKRKRKR
;
A
#
# COMPACT_ATOMS: atom_id res chain seq x y z
N MET A 1 -17.79 -12.46 27.62
CA MET A 1 -16.91 -12.77 26.47
C MET A 1 -17.62 -12.83 25.12
N GLN A 2 -18.96 -12.76 25.07
CA GLN A 2 -19.72 -12.94 23.82
C GLN A 2 -19.34 -11.97 22.69
N ASN A 3 -19.12 -10.69 23.01
CA ASN A 3 -18.68 -9.70 22.01
C ASN A 3 -17.29 -10.00 21.43
N LEU A 4 -16.36 -10.52 22.25
CA LEU A 4 -15.02 -10.89 21.76
C LEU A 4 -15.06 -12.16 20.91
N LEU A 5 -15.94 -13.12 21.23
CA LEU A 5 -16.15 -14.32 20.42
C LEU A 5 -16.75 -13.99 19.05
N GLN A 6 -17.64 -13.00 18.97
CA GLN A 6 -18.17 -12.51 17.70
C GLN A 6 -17.12 -11.75 16.86
N ALA A 7 -16.12 -11.16 17.51
CA ALA A 7 -15.06 -10.41 16.85
C ALA A 7 -13.91 -11.28 16.30
N VAL A 8 -13.86 -12.56 16.65
CA VAL A 8 -12.80 -13.49 16.20
C VAL A 8 -13.36 -14.54 15.25
N VAL A 9 -12.55 -14.93 14.26
CA VAL A 9 -12.93 -15.99 13.31
C VAL A 9 -12.87 -17.35 14.02
N PRO A 10 -13.93 -18.18 13.97
CA PRO A 10 -13.96 -19.49 14.63
C PRO A 10 -12.79 -20.39 14.25
N LYS A 11 -12.35 -21.27 15.18
CA LYS A 11 -11.25 -22.23 15.01
C LYS A 11 -9.85 -21.63 14.83
N THR A 12 -9.70 -20.30 14.82
CA THR A 12 -8.40 -19.63 14.78
C THR A 12 -7.68 -19.67 16.13
N LYS A 13 -6.38 -19.34 16.13
CA LYS A 13 -5.61 -19.17 17.36
C LYS A 13 -6.21 -18.08 18.27
N ALA A 14 -6.68 -16.97 17.69
CA ALA A 14 -7.33 -15.90 18.44
C ALA A 14 -8.64 -16.38 19.11
N ALA A 15 -9.46 -17.17 18.41
CA ALA A 15 -10.67 -17.76 18.99
C ALA A 15 -10.36 -18.65 20.20
N ARG A 16 -9.36 -19.53 20.09
CA ARG A 16 -8.95 -20.40 21.22
C ARG A 16 -8.49 -19.60 22.44
N VAL A 17 -7.82 -18.47 22.24
CA VAL A 17 -7.42 -17.57 23.33
C VAL A 17 -8.66 -17.00 24.02
N VAL A 18 -9.62 -16.47 23.26
CA VAL A 18 -10.87 -15.90 23.79
C VAL A 18 -11.71 -16.97 24.50
N GLU A 19 -11.80 -18.17 23.96
CA GLU A 19 -12.54 -19.32 24.53
C GLU A 19 -11.90 -19.86 25.82
N SER A 20 -10.60 -19.67 26.01
CA SER A 20 -9.90 -20.14 27.22
C SER A 20 -10.28 -19.39 28.50
N PHE A 21 -10.92 -18.22 28.37
CA PHE A 21 -11.36 -17.42 29.51
C PHE A 21 -12.86 -17.64 29.79
N PRO A 22 -13.23 -17.90 31.06
CA PRO A 22 -14.63 -17.88 31.48
C PRO A 22 -15.29 -16.54 31.15
N ALA A 23 -16.59 -16.57 30.79
CA ALA A 23 -17.35 -15.43 30.31
C ALA A 23 -17.75 -14.41 31.40
N THR A 24 -16.79 -13.92 32.19
CA THR A 24 -16.99 -12.95 33.27
C THR A 24 -16.46 -11.56 32.90
N ALA A 25 -17.01 -10.51 33.51
CA ALA A 25 -16.59 -9.11 33.28
C ALA A 25 -15.09 -8.90 33.54
N GLU A 26 -14.56 -9.51 34.60
CA GLU A 26 -13.15 -9.40 35.01
C GLU A 26 -12.16 -10.03 34.02
N ASN A 27 -12.62 -10.98 33.20
CA ASN A 27 -11.75 -11.71 32.27
C ASN A 27 -11.64 -11.07 30.89
N TYR A 28 -12.53 -10.13 30.54
CA TYR A 28 -12.41 -9.37 29.28
C TYR A 28 -11.06 -8.66 29.13
N PRO A 29 -10.58 -7.84 30.09
CA PRO A 29 -9.30 -7.17 29.96
C PRO A 29 -8.13 -8.17 29.91
N LYS A 30 -8.22 -9.32 30.60
CA LYS A 30 -7.20 -10.37 30.56
C LYS A 30 -7.11 -11.03 29.18
N ALA A 31 -8.26 -11.36 28.58
CA ALA A 31 -8.32 -11.91 27.23
C ALA A 31 -7.77 -10.92 26.18
N ILE A 32 -8.13 -9.63 26.29
CA ILE A 32 -7.60 -8.58 25.42
C ILE A 32 -6.08 -8.43 25.60
N ALA A 33 -5.58 -8.45 26.84
CA ALA A 33 -4.15 -8.38 27.13
C ALA A 33 -3.39 -9.56 26.50
N GLN A 34 -3.91 -10.79 26.64
CA GLN A 34 -3.27 -11.96 26.04
C GLN A 34 -3.33 -11.94 24.50
N LEU A 35 -4.43 -11.46 23.91
CA LEU A 35 -4.50 -11.24 22.46
C LEU A 35 -3.43 -10.23 22.00
N LYS A 36 -3.27 -9.12 22.72
CA LYS A 36 -2.22 -8.13 22.41
C LYS A 36 -0.82 -8.71 22.57
N GLU A 37 -0.57 -9.52 23.59
CA GLU A 37 0.74 -10.17 23.78
C GLU A 37 1.09 -11.11 22.61
N ILE A 38 0.10 -11.85 22.10
CA ILE A 38 0.31 -12.83 21.03
C ILE A 38 0.40 -12.17 19.66
N PHE A 39 -0.47 -11.19 19.38
CA PHE A 39 -0.67 -10.64 18.04
C PHE A 39 -0.19 -9.19 17.88
N GLY A 40 -0.10 -8.42 18.96
CA GLY A 40 0.37 -7.03 18.99
C GLY A 40 1.88 -6.92 19.19
N ARG A 41 2.66 -7.83 18.60
CA ARG A 41 4.12 -7.78 18.65
C ARG A 41 4.63 -6.80 17.59
N ASP A 42 4.70 -5.53 17.96
CA ASP A 42 5.07 -4.43 17.08
C ASP A 42 6.42 -4.65 16.38
N ASP A 43 7.40 -5.23 17.08
CA ASP A 43 8.71 -5.58 16.53
C ASP A 43 8.62 -6.56 15.37
N LEU A 44 7.76 -7.57 15.49
CA LEU A 44 7.51 -8.57 14.46
C LEU A 44 6.71 -7.96 13.30
N LEU A 45 5.68 -7.16 13.60
CA LEU A 45 4.86 -6.50 12.59
C LEU A 45 5.69 -5.54 11.73
N VAL A 46 6.57 -4.74 12.34
CA VAL A 46 7.52 -3.89 11.61
C VAL A 46 8.37 -4.73 10.65
N GLN A 47 8.91 -5.87 11.10
CA GLN A 47 9.70 -6.74 10.23
C GLN A 47 8.89 -7.30 9.06
N ILE A 48 7.64 -7.69 9.29
CA ILE A 48 6.73 -8.19 8.24
C ILE A 48 6.53 -7.10 7.18
N TYR A 49 6.14 -5.89 7.58
CA TYR A 49 5.86 -4.81 6.64
C TYR A 49 7.10 -4.34 5.87
N VAL A 50 8.27 -4.30 6.52
CA VAL A 50 9.53 -3.99 5.83
C VAL A 50 9.90 -5.09 4.83
N ARG A 51 9.70 -6.37 5.17
CA ARG A 51 9.95 -7.49 4.25
C ARG A 51 8.96 -7.51 3.08
N ASP A 52 7.71 -7.13 3.31
CA ASP A 52 6.71 -6.97 2.25
C ASP A 52 7.14 -5.87 1.27
N LEU A 53 7.56 -4.71 1.77
CA LEU A 53 8.11 -3.64 0.92
C LEU A 53 9.34 -4.12 0.13
N LEU A 54 10.27 -4.83 0.76
CA LEU A 54 11.43 -5.42 0.05
C LEU A 54 11.01 -6.45 -1.01
N SER A 55 9.96 -7.23 -0.74
CA SER A 55 9.38 -8.16 -1.71
C SER A 55 8.83 -7.43 -2.92
N MET A 56 8.16 -6.30 -2.72
CA MET A 56 7.69 -5.43 -3.81
C MET A 56 8.87 -4.89 -4.65
N VAL A 57 9.95 -4.43 -4.02
CA VAL A 57 11.18 -4.01 -4.72
C VAL A 57 11.74 -5.15 -5.57
N MET A 58 11.84 -6.36 -5.02
CA MET A 58 12.34 -7.53 -5.75
C MET A 58 11.44 -7.89 -6.93
N LYS A 59 10.12 -7.88 -6.76
CA LYS A 59 9.15 -8.11 -7.83
C LYS A 59 9.31 -7.09 -8.96
N ASN A 60 9.44 -5.80 -8.61
CA ASN A 60 9.68 -4.72 -9.58
C ASN A 60 11.00 -4.91 -10.33
N SER A 61 12.07 -5.31 -9.63
CA SER A 61 13.36 -5.60 -10.27
C SER A 61 13.28 -6.82 -11.19
N ALA A 62 12.63 -7.90 -10.77
CA ALA A 62 12.52 -9.15 -11.53
C ALA A 62 11.65 -9.00 -12.80
N SER A 63 10.66 -8.10 -12.79
CA SER A 63 9.85 -7.79 -13.97
C SER A 63 10.59 -6.93 -15.01
N GLY A 64 11.81 -6.47 -14.69
CA GLY A 64 12.54 -5.50 -15.50
C GLY A 64 11.94 -4.10 -15.43
N ARG A 65 11.30 -3.74 -14.31
CA ARG A 65 10.62 -2.44 -14.10
C ARG A 65 9.57 -2.11 -15.15
N LYS A 66 8.96 -3.14 -15.72
CA LYS A 66 7.87 -3.01 -16.71
C LYS A 66 6.62 -2.43 -16.05
N LYS A 67 5.75 -1.84 -16.87
CA LYS A 67 4.49 -1.26 -16.43
C LYS A 67 3.66 -2.30 -15.66
N THR A 68 3.42 -2.03 -14.39
CA THR A 68 2.47 -2.74 -13.53
C THR A 68 1.19 -1.94 -13.40
N ASP A 69 0.14 -2.57 -12.89
CA ASP A 69 -1.04 -1.86 -12.42
C ASP A 69 -0.61 -0.88 -11.32
N LEU A 70 -0.71 0.43 -11.63
CA LEU A 70 -0.30 1.48 -10.71
C LEU A 70 -1.25 1.57 -9.50
N SER A 71 -2.53 1.25 -9.70
CA SER A 71 -3.54 1.30 -8.64
C SER A 71 -3.23 0.25 -7.57
N ALA A 72 -3.02 -1.00 -8.00
CA ALA A 72 -2.64 -2.09 -7.09
C ALA A 72 -1.30 -1.81 -6.37
N LEU A 73 -0.33 -1.24 -7.08
CA LEU A 73 0.97 -0.87 -6.50
C LEU A 73 0.83 0.22 -5.44
N TYR A 74 0.06 1.26 -5.73
CA TYR A 74 -0.21 2.36 -4.82
C TYR A 74 -0.95 1.87 -3.57
N ASP A 75 -2.00 1.07 -3.74
CA ASP A 75 -2.79 0.53 -2.62
C ASP A 75 -1.92 -0.34 -1.69
N GLU A 76 -1.08 -1.21 -2.25
CA GLU A 76 -0.17 -2.05 -1.46
C GLU A 76 0.88 -1.19 -0.74
N LEU A 77 1.48 -0.20 -1.40
CA LEU A 77 2.43 0.74 -0.78
C LEU A 77 1.79 1.56 0.35
N GLU A 78 0.63 2.18 0.11
CA GLU A 78 -0.08 2.99 1.10
C GLU A 78 -0.51 2.14 2.30
N GLU A 79 -0.94 0.89 2.08
CA GLU A 79 -1.27 -0.05 3.16
C GLU A 79 -0.06 -0.29 4.07
N LYS A 80 1.11 -0.65 3.50
CA LYS A 80 2.30 -0.97 4.30
C LYS A 80 2.87 0.27 5.01
N ILE A 81 2.87 1.43 4.36
CA ILE A 81 3.35 2.68 4.97
C ILE A 81 2.43 3.07 6.13
N ARG A 82 1.11 3.08 5.93
CA ARG A 82 0.14 3.42 6.98
C ARG A 82 0.23 2.45 8.17
N ALA A 83 0.47 1.16 7.91
CA ALA A 83 0.68 0.18 8.97
C ALA A 83 1.95 0.49 9.78
N LEU A 84 3.07 0.80 9.11
CA LEU A 84 4.31 1.23 9.76
C LEU A 84 4.13 2.53 10.57
N GLU A 85 3.39 3.50 10.06
CA GLU A 85 3.06 4.75 10.78
C GLU A 85 2.26 4.48 12.06
N SER A 86 1.28 3.58 12.01
CA SER A 86 0.50 3.17 13.20
C SER A 86 1.35 2.49 14.27
N LEU A 87 2.50 1.93 13.90
CA LEU A 87 3.51 1.35 14.79
C LEU A 87 4.61 2.37 15.19
N GLY A 88 4.37 3.66 14.95
CA GLY A 88 5.27 4.76 15.33
C GLY A 88 6.45 4.97 14.39
N ARG A 89 6.45 4.35 13.19
CA ARG A 89 7.46 4.58 12.15
C ARG A 89 7.04 5.71 11.22
N THR A 90 6.90 6.90 11.81
CA THR A 90 6.47 8.09 11.09
C THR A 90 7.50 8.54 10.06
N GLN A 91 7.03 9.27 9.04
CA GLN A 91 7.88 9.89 8.04
C GLN A 91 8.99 10.77 8.62
N GLU A 92 8.74 11.50 9.70
CA GLU A 92 9.76 12.36 10.33
C GLU A 92 10.95 11.56 10.86
N LYS A 93 10.72 10.34 11.34
CA LYS A 93 11.75 9.49 11.94
C LYS A 93 12.38 8.50 10.95
N TYR A 94 11.61 8.06 9.97
CA TYR A 94 11.99 6.97 9.05
C TYR A 94 11.90 7.34 7.58
N GLY A 95 11.56 8.58 7.24
CA GLY A 95 11.40 9.04 5.86
C GLY A 95 12.66 8.80 5.02
N ASP A 96 13.84 9.03 5.59
CA ASP A 96 15.13 8.80 4.90
C ASP A 96 15.35 7.32 4.52
N PHE A 97 14.75 6.38 5.26
CA PHE A 97 14.81 4.96 4.98
C PHE A 97 13.65 4.49 4.08
N LEU A 98 12.43 4.98 4.33
CA LEU A 98 11.24 4.55 3.61
C LEU A 98 11.19 5.13 2.18
N ASN A 99 11.60 6.39 2.01
CA ASN A 99 11.58 7.05 0.71
C ASN A 99 12.36 6.29 -0.38
N PRO A 100 13.64 5.90 -0.19
CA PRO A 100 14.36 5.12 -1.20
C PRO A 100 13.75 3.73 -1.45
N LEU A 101 13.12 3.11 -0.44
CA LEU A 101 12.40 1.84 -0.62
C LEU A 101 11.18 2.01 -1.52
N VAL A 102 10.35 3.03 -1.24
CA VAL A 102 9.15 3.32 -2.03
C VAL A 102 9.53 3.66 -3.47
N ILE A 103 10.55 4.49 -3.67
CA ILE A 103 11.12 4.77 -5.00
C ILE A 103 11.52 3.48 -5.71
N SER A 104 12.16 2.54 -5.00
CA SER A 104 12.61 1.27 -5.59
C SER A 104 11.47 0.32 -5.99
N CYS A 105 10.26 0.49 -5.43
CA CYS A 105 9.07 -0.27 -5.83
C CYS A 105 8.46 0.21 -7.16
N LEU A 106 8.83 1.40 -7.65
CA LEU A 106 8.15 2.02 -8.79
C LEU A 106 8.72 1.58 -10.15
N PRO A 107 7.88 1.45 -11.18
CA PRO A 107 8.33 1.29 -12.56
C PRO A 107 9.11 2.53 -13.06
N GLU A 108 9.98 2.31 -14.04
CA GLU A 108 10.87 3.37 -14.56
C GLU A 108 10.10 4.58 -15.12
N GLU A 109 8.99 4.34 -15.82
CA GLU A 109 8.12 5.39 -16.37
C GLU A 109 7.65 6.37 -15.27
N LYS A 110 7.26 5.83 -14.11
CA LYS A 110 6.72 6.61 -12.99
C LYS A 110 7.82 7.35 -12.24
N LEU A 111 9.01 6.75 -12.15
CA LEU A 111 10.20 7.42 -11.62
C LEU A 111 10.60 8.64 -12.46
N VAL A 112 10.60 8.49 -13.78
CA VAL A 112 10.90 9.60 -14.69
C VAL A 112 9.86 10.71 -14.57
N ALA A 113 8.57 10.35 -14.48
CA ALA A 113 7.49 11.33 -14.26
C ALA A 113 7.64 12.06 -12.92
N TRP A 114 8.00 11.35 -11.85
CA TRP A 114 8.27 11.93 -10.54
C TRP A 114 9.43 12.93 -10.59
N GLU A 115 10.57 12.55 -11.18
CA GLU A 115 11.74 13.41 -11.32
C GLU A 115 11.44 14.68 -12.14
N ARG A 116 10.65 14.57 -13.22
CA ARG A 116 10.19 15.74 -14.00
C ARG A 116 9.28 16.65 -13.19
N SER A 117 8.34 16.07 -12.44
CA SER A 117 7.42 16.83 -11.58
C SER A 117 8.17 17.59 -10.48
N ARG A 118 9.30 17.02 -10.01
CA ARG A 118 10.18 17.62 -9.01
C ARG A 118 10.92 18.85 -9.55
N ASN A 119 11.46 18.76 -10.77
CA ASN A 119 12.28 19.83 -11.36
C ASN A 119 11.47 21.04 -11.87
N MET A 120 10.14 20.94 -11.96
CA MET A 120 9.27 22.08 -12.26
C MET A 120 8.94 22.95 -11.03
N LYS A 121 9.17 22.45 -9.81
CA LYS A 121 8.93 23.23 -8.58
C LYS A 121 10.25 23.85 -8.13
N ASP A 122 10.19 25.15 -7.86
CA ASP A 122 11.32 26.06 -7.62
C ASP A 122 12.42 25.47 -6.71
N ALA A 123 13.68 25.71 -7.08
CA ALA A 123 14.88 25.11 -6.48
C ALA A 123 15.15 25.52 -5.01
N SER A 124 14.30 26.35 -4.42
CA SER A 124 14.38 26.83 -3.04
C SER A 124 13.80 25.87 -1.99
N GLN A 125 13.08 24.83 -2.41
CA GLN A 125 12.39 23.90 -1.50
C GLN A 125 13.19 22.61 -1.33
N VAL A 126 14.14 22.60 -0.39
CA VAL A 126 14.85 21.40 0.09
C VAL A 126 13.86 20.30 0.58
N GLU A 127 12.63 20.71 0.90
CA GLU A 127 11.49 19.85 1.27
C GLU A 127 10.93 18.97 0.13
N GLY A 128 11.48 19.02 -1.09
CA GLY A 128 11.01 18.23 -2.24
C GLY A 128 11.17 16.71 -2.11
N ARG A 129 11.80 16.22 -1.03
CA ARG A 129 12.12 14.80 -0.80
C ARG A 129 11.24 14.12 0.26
N SER A 130 10.16 14.75 0.68
CA SER A 130 9.21 14.14 1.62
C SER A 130 8.49 12.95 1.00
N LEU A 131 8.41 11.83 1.74
CA LEU A 131 7.67 10.62 1.36
C LEU A 131 6.18 10.94 1.05
N GLU A 132 5.58 11.86 1.78
CA GLU A 132 4.20 12.32 1.61
C GLU A 132 3.98 12.95 0.23
N LYS A 133 4.95 13.73 -0.26
CA LYS A 133 4.88 14.31 -1.60
C LYS A 133 4.93 13.22 -2.67
N LEU A 134 5.73 12.17 -2.46
CA LEU A 134 5.80 11.01 -3.36
C LEU A 134 4.49 10.23 -3.37
N ILE A 135 3.92 9.92 -2.20
CA ILE A 135 2.63 9.20 -2.11
C ILE A 135 1.50 10.03 -2.75
N ASN A 136 1.47 11.33 -2.50
CA ASN A 136 0.49 12.22 -3.15
C ASN A 136 0.66 12.29 -4.67
N PHE A 137 1.89 12.27 -5.18
CA PHE A 137 2.16 12.18 -6.61
C PHE A 137 1.64 10.86 -7.20
N LEU A 138 1.93 9.72 -6.56
CA LEU A 138 1.44 8.42 -7.03
C LEU A 138 -0.09 8.36 -7.06
N LYS A 139 -0.74 8.94 -6.06
CA LYS A 139 -2.20 9.08 -6.02
C LYS A 139 -2.76 9.91 -7.17
N GLN A 140 -2.05 10.97 -7.57
CA GLN A 140 -2.43 11.80 -8.71
C GLN A 140 -2.22 11.07 -10.04
N GLU A 141 -1.09 10.39 -10.19
CA GLU A 141 -0.79 9.56 -11.37
C GLU A 141 -1.83 8.45 -11.55
N MET A 142 -2.21 7.76 -10.47
CA MET A 142 -3.25 6.72 -10.49
C MET A 142 -4.59 7.29 -11.01
N LYS A 143 -5.04 8.42 -10.47
CA LYS A 143 -6.26 9.10 -10.96
C LYS A 143 -6.12 9.59 -12.40
N GLY A 144 -4.92 9.93 -12.83
CA GLY A 144 -4.62 10.31 -14.20
C GLY A 144 -4.73 9.14 -15.18
N GLU A 145 -4.43 7.90 -14.75
CA GLU A 145 -4.57 6.71 -15.59
C GLU A 145 -6.02 6.47 -16.01
N ASP A 146 -7.01 6.74 -15.15
CA ASP A 146 -8.45 6.65 -15.49
C ASP A 146 -8.81 7.57 -16.67
N LEU A 147 -8.29 8.80 -16.68
CA LEU A 147 -8.51 9.75 -17.77
C LEU A 147 -7.81 9.31 -19.06
N VAL A 148 -6.60 8.76 -18.95
CA VAL A 148 -5.86 8.23 -20.10
C VAL A 148 -6.56 7.01 -20.68
N GLU A 149 -7.08 6.12 -19.84
CA GLU A 149 -7.87 4.95 -20.26
C GLU A 149 -9.18 5.39 -20.93
N LEU A 150 -9.88 6.37 -20.36
CA LEU A 150 -11.07 6.97 -20.97
C LEU A 150 -10.75 7.56 -22.35
N ALA A 151 -9.65 8.30 -22.49
CA ALA A 151 -9.23 8.85 -23.78
C ALA A 151 -8.86 7.76 -24.80
N ARG A 152 -8.25 6.65 -24.35
CA ARG A 152 -7.91 5.51 -25.20
C ARG A 152 -9.15 4.78 -25.69
N THR A 153 -10.14 4.56 -24.84
CA THR A 153 -11.32 3.73 -25.13
C THR A 153 -12.51 4.52 -25.68
N GLY A 154 -12.59 5.82 -25.37
CA GLY A 154 -13.75 6.68 -25.67
C GLY A 154 -14.11 6.81 -27.15
N PHE A 155 -13.16 6.57 -28.05
CA PHE A 155 -13.40 6.63 -29.51
C PHE A 155 -13.49 5.25 -30.19
N PHE A 156 -13.23 4.14 -29.49
CA PHE A 156 -13.30 2.80 -30.09
C PHE A 156 -14.72 2.39 -30.48
N TYR A 157 -15.74 2.92 -29.80
CA TYR A 157 -17.15 2.64 -30.10
C TYR A 157 -17.73 3.47 -31.25
N LEU A 158 -16.99 4.47 -31.76
CA LEU A 158 -17.46 5.40 -32.80
C LEU A 158 -16.95 5.08 -34.20
N LEU A 159 -16.11 4.06 -34.38
CA LEU A 159 -15.62 3.67 -35.70
C LEU A 159 -16.60 2.69 -36.38
N PRO A 160 -17.29 3.07 -37.47
CA PRO A 160 -18.10 2.12 -38.22
C PRO A 160 -17.20 1.06 -38.86
N ILE A 161 -17.41 -0.20 -38.48
CA ILE A 161 -16.76 -1.36 -39.08
C ILE A 161 -17.10 -1.38 -40.58
N LYS A 162 -16.15 -0.95 -41.43
CA LYS A 162 -16.27 -1.13 -42.88
C LYS A 162 -16.21 -2.62 -43.19
N ARG A 163 -17.38 -3.27 -43.28
CA ARG A 163 -17.53 -4.61 -43.85
C ARG A 163 -17.06 -4.58 -45.31
N LYS A 164 -15.85 -5.06 -45.58
CA LYS A 164 -15.40 -5.35 -46.95
C LYS A 164 -16.31 -6.44 -47.52
N ARG A 165 -17.20 -6.08 -48.45
CA ARG A 165 -17.88 -7.04 -49.34
C ARG A 165 -16.79 -7.72 -50.19
N LYS A 166 -16.56 -9.02 -49.96
CA LYS A 166 -15.82 -9.87 -50.92
C LYS A 166 -16.66 -9.95 -52.19
N ARG A 167 -16.03 -9.61 -53.32
CA ARG A 167 -16.49 -10.00 -54.65
C ARG A 167 -16.16 -11.47 -54.88
#